data_AF-A0A6I3I635-F1
#
_entry.id   AF-A0A6I3I635-F1
#
_cell.length_a   1.000
_cell.length_b   1.000
_cell.length_c   1.000
_cell.angle_alpha   90.00
_cell.angle_beta   90.00
_cell.angle_gamma   90.00
#
_symmetry.space_group_name_H-M   'P 1'
#
loop_
_entity.id
_entity.type
_entity.pdbx_description
1 polymer ?
#
loop_
_entity_poly.entity_id
_entity_poly.type
_entity_poly.pdbx_seq_one_letter_code
_entity_poly.pdbx_strand_id
1 'polypeptide(L)'
;MRGHGRLLTAAALTAAGLLTGCSGATTSARTTATHELPPTASGTTAGSATTPPTSATPTTAPAAPSSPATTTAATPAIPAAARAHTPEGAEAFTRYFIDQVNVAWTTPKTGLISALSLPTCKSCAKLEKDAQRLADADARVASPMLEVTETVPAEDKQTGATVVVATVQETPTPTVQDGATTQSTRKTTVTRRAFELSAQANGWRVSEIKDYQ
;
A
#
# COMPACT_ATOMS: atom_id res chain seq x y z
N MET A 1 35.66 -26.16 -43.96
CA MET A 1 34.72 -27.17 -44.50
C MET A 1 33.41 -27.06 -43.75
N ARG A 2 32.28 -27.00 -44.49
CA ARG A 2 30.91 -27.48 -44.16
C ARG A 2 30.28 -26.98 -42.84
N GLY A 3 29.11 -26.35 -42.82
CA GLY A 3 28.12 -26.12 -43.87
C GLY A 3 27.04 -25.14 -43.38
N HIS A 4 26.56 -24.30 -44.30
CA HIS A 4 25.41 -23.44 -44.10
C HIS A 4 24.17 -24.20 -44.58
N GLY A 5 23.28 -24.54 -43.65
CA GLY A 5 21.96 -25.09 -43.95
C GLY A 5 21.03 -23.99 -44.46
N ARG A 6 20.51 -24.18 -45.68
CA ARG A 6 19.48 -23.36 -46.34
C ARG A 6 18.08 -23.76 -45.87
N LEU A 7 17.08 -22.99 -46.35
CA LEU A 7 15.63 -23.32 -46.54
C LEU A 7 14.73 -22.88 -45.37
N LEU A 8 13.62 -22.13 -45.51
CA LEU A 8 12.66 -21.89 -46.61
C LEU A 8 11.94 -20.51 -46.53
N THR A 9 11.36 -20.16 -47.68
CA THR A 9 10.61 -18.96 -48.10
C THR A 9 9.17 -18.81 -47.58
N ALA A 10 8.80 -17.55 -47.33
CA ALA A 10 7.56 -16.80 -47.68
C ALA A 10 6.14 -17.34 -47.35
N ALA A 11 5.32 -16.49 -46.71
CA ALA A 11 4.04 -15.99 -47.26
C ALA A 11 3.41 -14.93 -46.34
N ALA A 12 3.04 -13.78 -46.93
CA ALA A 12 2.24 -12.73 -46.30
C ALA A 12 0.74 -13.03 -46.45
N LEU A 13 -0.08 -12.62 -45.48
CA LEU A 13 -1.52 -12.42 -45.64
C LEU A 13 -1.99 -11.28 -44.74
N THR A 14 -2.33 -10.17 -45.39
CA THR A 14 -3.07 -9.02 -44.91
C THR A 14 -4.54 -9.34 -44.71
N ALA A 15 -5.17 -8.84 -43.64
CA ALA A 15 -6.59 -8.52 -43.64
C ALA A 15 -6.88 -7.36 -42.66
N ALA A 16 -7.30 -6.24 -43.23
CA ALA A 16 -7.78 -5.06 -42.54
C ALA A 16 -9.20 -5.31 -41.98
N GLY A 17 -9.46 -4.80 -40.78
CA GLY A 17 -10.80 -4.69 -40.20
C GLY A 17 -11.06 -3.25 -39.78
N LEU A 18 -11.70 -2.47 -40.65
CA LEU A 18 -12.40 -1.24 -40.29
C LEU A 18 -13.81 -1.64 -39.85
N LEU A 19 -14.29 -1.17 -38.70
CA LEU A 19 -15.72 -0.93 -38.46
C LEU A 19 -15.91 0.15 -37.40
N THR A 20 -16.87 1.00 -37.75
CA THR A 20 -17.26 2.32 -37.28
C THR A 20 -18.42 2.29 -36.27
N GLY A 21 -18.54 3.37 -35.47
CA GLY A 21 -19.78 3.79 -34.78
C GLY A 21 -19.89 3.31 -33.32
N CYS A 22 -20.47 4.04 -32.37
CA CYS A 22 -21.49 5.06 -32.48
C CYS A 22 -21.32 6.15 -31.39
N SER A 23 -21.62 7.38 -31.79
CA SER A 23 -21.71 8.58 -30.97
C SER A 23 -22.80 8.45 -29.89
N GLY A 24 -22.48 8.87 -28.67
CA GLY A 24 -23.43 9.05 -27.59
C GLY A 24 -23.13 10.35 -26.85
N ALA A 25 -23.40 11.49 -27.50
CA ALA A 25 -23.50 12.75 -26.81
C ALA A 25 -24.87 12.80 -26.11
N THR A 26 -24.87 12.94 -24.79
CA THR A 26 -26.03 13.51 -24.10
C THR A 26 -25.53 14.46 -23.03
N THR A 27 -25.58 15.74 -23.39
CA THR A 27 -25.62 16.87 -22.48
C THR A 27 -26.92 16.82 -21.66
N SER A 28 -26.78 16.83 -20.34
CA SER A 28 -27.73 17.46 -19.40
C SER A 28 -26.94 17.78 -18.13
N ALA A 29 -26.53 19.03 -17.97
CA ALA A 29 -27.34 20.10 -17.36
C ALA A 29 -27.31 20.02 -15.82
N ARG A 30 -26.40 20.82 -15.25
CA ARG A 30 -26.60 21.75 -14.14
C ARG A 30 -27.76 21.44 -13.19
N THR A 31 -27.42 21.08 -11.96
CA THR A 31 -28.15 21.58 -10.78
C THR A 31 -27.15 21.99 -9.72
N THR A 32 -26.86 23.29 -9.68
CA THR A 32 -26.47 23.99 -8.46
C THR A 32 -27.61 23.88 -7.46
N ALA A 33 -27.36 23.28 -6.30
CA ALA A 33 -28.21 23.46 -5.13
C ALA A 33 -27.30 23.80 -3.95
N THR A 34 -27.14 25.11 -3.76
CA THR A 34 -26.75 25.73 -2.50
C THR A 34 -27.75 25.29 -1.43
N HIS A 35 -27.27 24.76 -0.31
CA HIS A 35 -28.08 24.76 0.91
C HIS A 35 -27.25 25.33 2.06
N GLU A 36 -27.59 26.59 2.35
CA GLU A 36 -27.22 27.37 3.52
C GLU A 36 -27.74 26.69 4.81
N LEU A 37 -26.95 26.83 5.88
CA LEU A 37 -27.33 26.50 7.25
C LEU A 37 -28.47 27.41 7.76
N PRO A 38 -29.13 27.01 8.87
CA PRO A 38 -28.83 27.74 10.12
C PRO A 38 -28.69 26.84 11.37
N PRO A 39 -28.20 27.41 12.49
CA PRO A 39 -27.79 26.68 13.69
C PRO A 39 -28.94 26.48 14.69
N THR A 40 -28.77 25.55 15.63
CA THR A 40 -29.54 25.58 16.89
C THR A 40 -28.61 25.29 18.05
N ALA A 41 -28.44 26.30 18.89
CA ALA A 41 -27.72 26.25 20.14
C ALA A 41 -28.70 26.06 21.30
N SER A 42 -28.12 25.61 22.41
CA SER A 42 -28.49 25.87 23.80
C SER A 42 -29.57 25.00 24.45
N GLY A 43 -29.15 24.27 25.47
CA GLY A 43 -29.50 24.70 26.83
C GLY A 43 -29.81 23.59 27.83
N THR A 44 -29.33 23.83 29.07
CA THR A 44 -29.84 23.33 30.38
C THR A 44 -29.03 22.19 31.02
N THR A 45 -28.63 22.17 32.30
CA THR A 45 -28.45 23.14 33.39
C THR A 45 -27.62 22.41 34.47
N ALA A 46 -26.92 23.20 35.29
CA ALA A 46 -26.06 22.87 36.42
C ALA A 46 -26.58 21.84 37.45
N GLY A 47 -25.63 21.17 38.10
CA GLY A 47 -25.76 20.52 39.40
C GLY A 47 -24.44 20.60 40.17
N SER A 48 -24.47 21.32 41.29
CA SER A 48 -23.36 21.78 42.15
C SER A 48 -22.75 20.74 43.11
N ALA A 49 -21.62 21.17 43.70
CA ALA A 49 -21.03 20.86 45.02
C ALA A 49 -20.14 19.59 45.09
N THR A 50 -18.80 19.68 45.21
CA THR A 50 -17.93 20.18 46.30
C THR A 50 -17.91 19.30 47.57
N THR A 51 -16.81 18.55 47.77
CA THR A 51 -16.07 18.42 49.05
C THR A 51 -14.67 17.80 48.81
N PRO A 52 -13.60 18.25 49.51
CA PRO A 52 -12.21 17.80 49.33
C PRO A 52 -11.69 16.94 50.52
N PRO A 53 -10.37 16.68 50.65
CA PRO A 53 -9.65 15.49 50.18
C PRO A 53 -9.33 14.49 51.31
N THR A 54 -9.22 13.20 50.98
CA THR A 54 -8.72 12.18 51.93
C THR A 54 -7.26 11.84 51.61
N SER A 55 -6.41 11.92 52.64
CA SER A 55 -4.98 11.64 52.69
C SER A 55 -4.45 10.56 51.74
N ALA A 56 -3.44 10.91 50.97
CA ALA A 56 -2.56 9.96 50.28
C ALA A 56 -1.35 9.62 51.16
N THR A 57 -1.25 8.38 51.61
CA THR A 57 -0.01 7.76 52.08
C THR A 57 0.81 7.27 50.88
N PRO A 58 2.11 7.59 50.75
CA PRO A 58 2.92 7.07 49.67
C PRO A 58 3.33 5.63 49.98
N THR A 59 2.61 4.65 49.42
CA THR A 59 3.11 3.27 49.34
C THR A 59 4.13 3.20 48.22
N THR A 60 5.41 3.12 48.59
CA THR A 60 6.52 2.86 47.67
C THR A 60 6.39 1.44 47.14
N ALA A 61 5.78 1.27 45.96
CA ALA A 61 5.79 0.01 45.24
C ALA A 61 7.17 -0.20 44.59
N PRO A 62 7.80 -1.38 44.72
CA PRO A 62 9.04 -1.69 44.00
C PRO A 62 8.82 -1.61 42.49
N ALA A 63 9.71 -0.91 41.79
CA ALA A 63 9.71 -0.86 40.33
C ALA A 63 9.85 -2.28 39.77
N ALA A 64 8.84 -2.74 39.04
CA ALA A 64 8.93 -3.95 38.25
C ALA A 64 10.01 -3.77 37.17
N PRO A 65 10.78 -4.81 36.84
CA PRO A 65 11.79 -4.73 35.79
C PRO A 65 11.11 -4.43 34.46
N SER A 66 11.46 -3.30 33.86
CA SER A 66 11.07 -2.94 32.50
C SER A 66 11.60 -4.00 31.54
N SER A 67 10.71 -4.88 31.09
CA SER A 67 10.97 -5.74 29.94
C SER A 67 11.31 -4.84 28.75
N PRO A 68 12.31 -5.15 27.91
CA PRO A 68 12.60 -4.35 26.74
C PRO A 68 11.34 -4.29 25.88
N ALA A 69 10.79 -3.09 25.71
CA ALA A 69 9.69 -2.85 24.80
C ALA A 69 10.19 -3.22 23.41
N THR A 70 9.77 -4.38 22.89
CA THR A 70 9.78 -4.60 21.46
C THR A 70 8.96 -3.47 20.88
N THR A 71 9.59 -2.56 20.16
CA THR A 71 8.91 -1.48 19.44
C THR A 71 8.05 -2.13 18.36
N THR A 72 6.88 -2.63 18.75
CA THR A 72 5.81 -2.96 17.82
C THR A 72 5.38 -1.63 17.26
N ALA A 73 5.90 -1.28 16.07
CA ALA A 73 5.39 -0.15 15.33
C ALA A 73 3.86 -0.28 15.29
N ALA A 74 3.17 0.75 15.79
CA ALA A 74 1.72 0.77 15.81
C ALA A 74 1.24 0.52 14.38
N THR A 75 0.60 -0.63 14.15
CA THR A 75 0.10 -1.01 12.83
C THR A 75 -0.84 0.09 12.36
N PRO A 76 -0.56 0.78 11.25
CA PRO A 76 -1.46 1.80 10.75
C PRO A 76 -2.80 1.16 10.42
N ALA A 77 -3.89 1.83 10.81
CA ALA A 77 -5.22 1.29 10.63
C ALA A 77 -5.53 1.19 9.12
N ILE A 78 -5.85 -0.03 8.67
CA ILE A 78 -6.20 -0.28 7.27
C ILE A 78 -7.48 0.53 6.94
N PRO A 79 -7.46 1.37 5.88
CA PRO A 79 -8.61 2.17 5.47
C PRO A 79 -9.87 1.32 5.28
N ALA A 80 -11.06 1.89 5.55
CA ALA A 80 -12.32 1.16 5.45
C ALA A 80 -12.54 0.52 4.06
N ALA A 81 -12.25 1.27 2.98
CA ALA A 81 -12.32 0.75 1.62
C ALA A 81 -11.38 -0.45 1.41
N ALA A 82 -10.16 -0.38 1.93
CA ALA A 82 -9.14 -1.43 1.86
C ALA A 82 -9.40 -2.63 2.81
N ARG A 83 -10.47 -2.60 3.61
CA ARG A 83 -10.88 -3.76 4.45
C ARG A 83 -12.01 -4.58 3.82
N ALA A 84 -12.71 -4.03 2.83
CA ALA A 84 -13.84 -4.72 2.22
C ALA A 84 -13.36 -5.96 1.44
N HIS A 85 -13.99 -7.11 1.67
CA HIS A 85 -13.71 -8.34 0.92
C HIS A 85 -14.42 -8.34 -0.43
N THR A 86 -14.14 -7.32 -1.25
CA THR A 86 -14.64 -7.15 -2.62
C THR A 86 -13.46 -6.89 -3.56
N PRO A 87 -13.63 -6.99 -4.89
CA PRO A 87 -12.58 -6.65 -5.86
C PRO A 87 -12.01 -5.24 -5.65
N GLU A 88 -12.87 -4.25 -5.45
CA GLU A 88 -12.47 -2.85 -5.23
C GLU A 88 -11.72 -2.69 -3.90
N GLY A 89 -12.13 -3.45 -2.87
CA GLY A 89 -11.44 -3.45 -1.59
C GLY A 89 -10.05 -4.10 -1.66
N ALA A 90 -9.89 -5.16 -2.45
CA ALA A 90 -8.60 -5.78 -2.73
C ALA A 90 -7.66 -4.82 -3.48
N GLU A 91 -8.16 -4.08 -4.46
CA GLU A 91 -7.39 -3.06 -5.17
C GLU A 91 -7.00 -1.89 -4.28
N ALA A 92 -7.93 -1.41 -3.45
CA ALA A 92 -7.67 -0.36 -2.46
C ALA A 92 -6.62 -0.81 -1.45
N PHE A 93 -6.67 -2.07 -1.01
CA PHE A 93 -5.66 -2.66 -0.15
C PHE A 93 -4.28 -2.74 -0.81
N THR A 94 -4.22 -3.14 -2.09
CA THR A 94 -2.96 -3.25 -2.82
C THR A 94 -2.25 -1.90 -2.94
N ARG A 95 -3.00 -0.83 -3.20
CA ARG A 95 -2.47 0.55 -3.17
C ARG A 95 -1.97 0.93 -1.79
N TYR A 96 -2.80 0.72 -0.76
CA TYR A 96 -2.44 1.02 0.62
C TYR A 96 -1.19 0.25 1.08
N PHE A 97 -1.03 -1.00 0.68
CA PHE A 97 0.15 -1.80 0.97
C PHE A 97 1.42 -1.15 0.39
N ILE A 98 1.40 -0.74 -0.88
CA ILE A 98 2.53 -0.04 -1.51
C ILE A 98 2.81 1.30 -0.84
N ASP A 99 1.77 2.03 -0.42
CA ASP A 99 1.95 3.25 0.36
C ASP A 99 2.68 2.98 1.68
N GLN A 100 2.33 1.89 2.38
CA GLN A 100 3.03 1.51 3.60
C GLN A 100 4.48 1.07 3.35
N VAL A 101 4.77 0.45 2.21
CA VAL A 101 6.16 0.18 1.79
C VAL A 101 6.93 1.49 1.62
N ASN A 102 6.35 2.47 0.93
CA ASN A 102 6.96 3.80 0.78
C ASN A 102 7.15 4.50 2.13
N VAL A 103 6.18 4.42 3.04
CA VAL A 103 6.30 4.98 4.41
C VAL A 103 7.44 4.30 5.15
N ALA A 104 7.52 2.96 5.10
CA ALA A 104 8.57 2.19 5.78
C ALA A 104 9.98 2.58 5.34
N TRP A 105 10.15 2.99 4.08
CA TRP A 105 11.45 3.39 3.53
C TRP A 105 11.73 4.89 3.65
N THR A 106 10.72 5.75 3.50
CA THR A 106 10.88 7.21 3.61
C THR A 106 10.97 7.67 5.06
N THR A 107 10.33 6.93 5.97
CA THR A 107 10.41 7.09 7.41
C THR A 107 10.78 5.72 7.96
N PRO A 108 12.08 5.42 8.22
CA PRO A 108 12.61 4.07 8.47
C PRO A 108 11.90 3.32 9.61
N LYS A 109 10.74 2.75 9.31
CA LYS A 109 9.79 2.20 10.26
C LYS A 109 9.60 0.73 9.93
N THR A 110 10.17 -0.09 10.77
CA THR A 110 10.07 -1.54 10.72
C THR A 110 8.68 -1.97 11.20
N GLY A 111 8.17 -3.09 10.72
CA GLY A 111 6.90 -3.68 11.12
C GLY A 111 5.70 -3.29 10.25
N LEU A 112 5.81 -2.25 9.42
CA LEU A 112 4.68 -1.78 8.60
C LEU A 112 4.28 -2.77 7.52
N ILE A 113 5.26 -3.42 6.87
CA ILE A 113 5.03 -4.31 5.73
C ILE A 113 4.64 -5.69 6.24
N SER A 114 5.35 -6.19 7.25
CA SER A 114 5.07 -7.46 7.92
C SER A 114 3.67 -7.49 8.55
N ALA A 115 3.17 -6.40 9.12
CA ALA A 115 1.82 -6.33 9.66
C ALA A 115 0.70 -6.47 8.60
N LEU A 116 1.01 -6.20 7.32
CA LEU A 116 0.09 -6.27 6.18
C LEU A 116 0.34 -7.50 5.28
N SER A 117 1.24 -8.39 5.67
CA SER A 117 1.59 -9.58 4.90
C SER A 117 1.51 -10.85 5.76
N LEU A 118 1.36 -12.00 5.09
CA LEU A 118 1.53 -13.28 5.75
C LEU A 118 3.02 -13.64 5.85
N PRO A 119 3.44 -14.41 6.86
CA PRO A 119 4.82 -14.89 6.99
C PRO A 119 5.33 -15.67 5.77
N THR A 120 4.43 -16.23 4.97
CA THR A 120 4.74 -16.96 3.73
C THR A 120 5.19 -16.05 2.59
N CYS A 121 4.88 -14.74 2.65
CA CYS A 121 5.22 -13.79 1.59
C CYS A 121 6.71 -13.42 1.61
N LYS A 122 7.53 -14.19 0.88
CA LYS A 122 8.99 -13.96 0.78
C LYS A 122 9.34 -12.59 0.20
N SER A 123 8.56 -12.12 -0.78
CA SER A 123 8.74 -10.78 -1.38
C SER A 123 8.47 -9.68 -0.35
N CYS A 124 7.41 -9.81 0.45
CA CYS A 124 7.09 -8.87 1.53
C CYS A 124 8.20 -8.82 2.59
N ALA A 125 8.76 -9.98 2.96
CA ALA A 125 9.88 -10.06 3.89
C ALA A 125 11.15 -9.35 3.35
N LYS A 126 11.38 -9.35 2.04
CA LYS A 126 12.49 -8.59 1.43
C LYS A 126 12.25 -7.08 1.54
N LEU A 127 11.04 -6.61 1.25
CA LEU A 127 10.68 -5.20 1.38
C LEU A 127 10.83 -4.70 2.82
N GLU A 128 10.39 -5.51 3.80
CA GLU A 128 10.58 -5.25 5.23
C GLU A 128 12.07 -5.22 5.62
N LYS A 129 12.88 -6.15 5.09
CA LYS A 129 14.33 -6.17 5.32
C LYS A 129 15.02 -4.92 4.76
N ASP A 130 14.51 -4.35 3.68
CA ASP A 130 15.02 -3.08 3.16
C ASP A 130 14.67 -1.91 4.09
N ALA A 131 13.48 -1.89 4.70
CA ALA A 131 13.12 -0.92 5.73
C ALA A 131 14.02 -1.06 6.98
N GLN A 132 14.28 -2.29 7.43
CA GLN A 132 15.21 -2.56 8.53
C GLN A 132 16.62 -2.04 8.23
N ARG A 133 17.13 -2.29 7.02
CA ARG A 133 18.47 -1.84 6.62
C ARG A 133 18.60 -0.32 6.63
N LEU A 134 17.55 0.38 6.19
CA LEU A 134 17.48 1.84 6.24
C LEU A 134 17.51 2.33 7.70
N ALA A 135 16.71 1.72 8.57
CA ALA A 135 16.68 2.05 10.00
C ALA A 135 18.03 1.79 10.70
N ASP A 136 18.65 0.64 10.45
CA ASP A 136 19.96 0.27 11.02
C ASP A 136 21.08 1.23 10.59
N ALA A 137 20.95 1.84 9.41
CA ALA A 137 21.92 2.77 8.85
C ALA A 137 21.63 4.25 9.17
N ASP A 138 20.58 4.55 9.95
CA ASP A 138 20.03 5.90 10.12
C ASP A 138 19.84 6.64 8.78
N ALA A 139 19.34 5.89 7.79
CA ALA A 139 19.18 6.34 6.41
C ALA A 139 17.72 6.22 5.98
N ARG A 140 17.30 7.04 5.02
CA ARG A 140 15.95 6.97 4.42
C ARG A 140 15.99 7.22 2.92
N VAL A 141 14.97 6.74 2.20
CA VAL A 141 14.76 7.23 0.83
C VAL A 141 14.17 8.64 0.87
N ALA A 142 14.56 9.48 -0.09
CA ALA A 142 14.26 10.92 -0.05
C ALA A 142 12.77 11.21 -0.30
N SER A 143 12.12 10.40 -1.14
CA SER A 143 10.72 10.49 -1.53
C SER A 143 10.13 9.09 -1.75
N PRO A 144 8.79 8.95 -1.84
CA PRO A 144 8.17 7.70 -2.28
C PRO A 144 8.78 7.21 -3.59
N MET A 145 9.15 5.93 -3.63
CA MET A 145 9.85 5.32 -4.76
C MET A 145 8.89 4.53 -5.65
N LEU A 146 7.83 3.98 -5.05
CA LEU A 146 6.86 3.12 -5.73
C LEU A 146 5.54 3.88 -5.97
N GLU A 147 4.98 3.74 -7.15
CA GLU A 147 3.66 4.27 -7.49
C GLU A 147 2.83 3.19 -8.19
N VAL A 148 1.61 2.97 -7.71
CA VAL A 148 0.64 2.09 -8.38
C VAL A 148 -0.13 2.93 -9.40
N THR A 149 0.19 2.78 -10.68
CA THR A 149 -0.44 3.55 -11.77
C THR A 149 -1.72 2.91 -12.28
N GLU A 150 -1.86 1.60 -12.11
CA GLU A 150 -3.02 0.83 -12.55
C GLU A 150 -3.21 -0.39 -11.64
N THR A 151 -4.46 -0.80 -11.44
CA THR A 151 -4.82 -2.09 -10.85
C THR A 151 -5.87 -2.75 -11.72
N VAL A 152 -5.80 -4.06 -11.84
CA VAL A 152 -6.88 -4.89 -12.38
C VAL A 152 -7.09 -6.09 -11.47
N PRO A 153 -8.35 -6.46 -11.19
CA PRO A 153 -8.63 -7.68 -10.45
C PRO A 153 -8.35 -8.87 -11.34
N ALA A 154 -7.80 -9.92 -10.74
CA ALA A 154 -7.54 -11.20 -11.37
C ALA A 154 -7.89 -12.32 -10.40
N GLU A 155 -7.97 -13.53 -10.94
CA GLU A 155 -8.14 -14.75 -10.14
C GLU A 155 -6.98 -15.68 -10.42
N ASP A 156 -6.40 -16.25 -9.37
CA ASP A 156 -5.51 -17.40 -9.56
C ASP A 156 -6.38 -18.62 -9.86
N LYS A 157 -6.36 -19.08 -11.11
CA LYS A 157 -7.19 -20.21 -11.55
C LYS A 157 -6.81 -21.54 -10.91
N GLN A 158 -5.62 -21.65 -10.31
CA GLN A 158 -5.15 -22.88 -9.68
C GLN A 158 -5.51 -22.92 -8.20
N THR A 159 -5.35 -21.79 -7.50
CA THR A 159 -5.54 -21.72 -6.05
C THR A 159 -6.89 -21.12 -5.65
N GLY A 160 -7.58 -20.44 -6.58
CA GLY A 160 -8.77 -19.64 -6.29
C GLY A 160 -8.45 -18.38 -5.47
N ALA A 161 -7.18 -17.99 -5.38
CA ALA A 161 -6.78 -16.81 -4.62
C ALA A 161 -7.33 -15.53 -5.27
N THR A 162 -7.69 -14.56 -4.42
CA THR A 162 -7.96 -13.18 -4.85
C THR A 162 -6.64 -12.56 -5.29
N VAL A 163 -6.56 -12.13 -6.55
CA VAL A 163 -5.35 -11.52 -7.10
C VAL A 163 -5.64 -10.10 -7.55
N VAL A 164 -4.72 -9.19 -7.25
CA VAL A 164 -4.68 -7.87 -7.89
C VAL A 164 -3.41 -7.78 -8.70
N VAL A 165 -3.54 -7.56 -10.00
CA VAL A 165 -2.39 -7.23 -10.85
C VAL A 165 -2.24 -5.71 -10.84
N ALA A 166 -1.13 -5.23 -10.29
CA ALA A 166 -0.79 -3.82 -10.25
C ALA A 166 0.33 -3.50 -11.23
N THR A 167 0.17 -2.41 -11.97
CA THR A 167 1.27 -1.77 -12.69
C THR A 167 1.97 -0.84 -11.70
N VAL A 168 3.21 -1.18 -11.35
CA VAL A 168 4.02 -0.46 -10.36
C VAL A 168 5.17 0.25 -11.08
N GLN A 169 5.19 1.57 -10.99
CA GLN A 169 6.30 2.40 -11.41
C GLN A 169 7.27 2.57 -10.23
N GLU A 170 8.52 2.17 -10.43
CA GLU A 170 9.62 2.41 -9.51
C GLU A 170 10.46 3.57 -10.05
N THR A 171 10.39 4.72 -9.37
CA THR A 171 11.15 5.93 -9.70
C THR A 171 12.35 6.04 -8.76
N PRO A 172 13.60 5.89 -9.24
CA PRO A 172 14.76 5.92 -8.36
C PRO A 172 14.87 7.23 -7.59
N THR A 173 14.99 7.14 -6.27
CA THR A 173 15.09 8.31 -5.39
C THR A 173 16.42 8.31 -4.65
N PRO A 174 16.96 9.48 -4.32
CA PRO A 174 18.14 9.59 -3.48
C PRO A 174 17.98 8.90 -2.13
N THR A 175 19.07 8.37 -1.57
CA THR A 175 19.11 7.97 -0.15
C THR A 175 19.74 9.09 0.66
N VAL A 176 19.11 9.46 1.78
CA VAL A 176 19.61 10.47 2.72
C VAL A 176 20.13 9.76 3.96
N GLN A 177 21.37 10.06 4.35
CA GLN A 177 22.02 9.54 5.55
C GLN A 177 22.93 10.64 6.12
N ASP A 178 22.82 10.94 7.42
CA ASP A 178 23.59 12.02 8.07
C ASP A 178 23.55 13.38 7.34
N GLY A 179 22.43 13.70 6.69
CA GLY A 179 22.26 14.91 5.86
C GLY A 179 22.96 14.85 4.49
N ALA A 180 23.79 13.85 4.22
CA ALA A 180 24.33 13.57 2.91
C ALA A 180 23.27 12.87 2.04
N THR A 181 23.27 13.19 0.74
CA THR A 181 22.31 12.62 -0.21
C THR A 181 23.06 11.89 -1.32
N THR A 182 22.75 10.61 -1.54
CA THR A 182 23.29 9.83 -2.66
C THR A 182 22.46 10.06 -3.90
N GLN A 183 23.09 10.19 -5.07
CA GLN A 183 22.35 10.24 -6.32
C GLN A 183 22.11 8.83 -6.85
N SER A 184 20.89 8.58 -7.33
CA SER A 184 20.58 7.35 -8.05
C SER A 184 20.79 7.57 -9.55
N THR A 185 21.58 6.70 -10.18
CA THR A 185 21.78 6.69 -11.64
C THR A 185 20.88 5.67 -12.33
N ARG A 186 20.02 4.98 -11.58
CA ARG A 186 19.07 4.00 -12.12
C ARG A 186 18.03 4.71 -12.96
N LYS A 187 17.39 3.96 -13.86
CA LYS A 187 16.26 4.44 -14.64
C LYS A 187 14.95 4.04 -13.96
N THR A 188 13.92 4.86 -14.17
CA THR A 188 12.55 4.48 -13.83
C THR A 188 12.20 3.18 -14.53
N THR A 189 11.62 2.26 -13.77
CA THR A 189 11.18 0.96 -14.28
C THR A 189 9.69 0.83 -14.02
N VAL A 190 8.94 0.34 -15.01
CA VAL A 190 7.52 0.03 -14.86
C VAL A 190 7.37 -1.47 -14.96
N THR A 191 6.72 -2.07 -13.99
CA THR A 191 6.54 -3.53 -13.94
C THR A 191 5.11 -3.88 -13.57
N ARG A 192 4.64 -5.03 -14.06
CA ARG A 192 3.39 -5.62 -13.59
C ARG A 192 3.70 -6.66 -12.52
N ARG A 193 2.95 -6.61 -11.43
CA ARG A 193 3.11 -7.47 -10.26
C ARG A 193 1.76 -8.04 -9.88
N ALA A 194 1.69 -9.34 -9.68
CA ALA A 194 0.52 -9.98 -9.07
C ALA A 194 0.68 -10.00 -7.56
N PHE A 195 -0.31 -9.44 -6.87
CA PHE A 195 -0.47 -9.49 -5.43
C PHE A 195 -1.55 -10.52 -5.12
N GLU A 196 -1.13 -11.65 -4.54
CA GLU A 196 -2.08 -12.62 -4.01
C GLU A 196 -2.50 -12.20 -2.61
N LEU A 197 -3.80 -12.13 -2.40
CA LEU A 197 -4.41 -11.63 -1.18
C LEU A 197 -5.17 -12.72 -0.46
N SER A 198 -4.99 -12.78 0.86
CA SER A 198 -5.75 -13.61 1.78
C SER A 198 -6.69 -12.72 2.59
N ALA A 199 -7.99 -13.01 2.53
CA ALA A 199 -8.98 -12.36 3.37
C ALA A 199 -8.81 -12.80 4.84
N GLN A 200 -8.82 -11.84 5.77
CA GLN A 200 -8.73 -12.05 7.21
C GLN A 200 -9.87 -11.32 7.92
N ALA A 201 -10.13 -11.62 9.19
CA ALA A 201 -11.23 -10.98 9.94
C ALA A 201 -11.16 -9.43 9.95
N ASN A 202 -9.97 -8.85 9.81
CA ASN A 202 -9.74 -7.40 9.84
C ASN A 202 -9.31 -6.81 8.48
N GLY A 203 -9.57 -7.51 7.37
CA GLY A 203 -9.24 -7.07 6.00
C GLY A 203 -8.22 -8.01 5.33
N TRP A 204 -7.55 -7.52 4.30
CA TRP A 204 -6.65 -8.35 3.50
C TRP A 204 -5.25 -8.50 4.09
N ARG A 205 -4.53 -9.54 3.68
CA ARG A 205 -3.07 -9.72 3.85
C ARG A 205 -2.45 -10.19 2.54
N VAL A 206 -1.27 -9.67 2.22
CA VAL A 206 -0.51 -10.15 1.07
C VAL A 206 0.12 -11.51 1.39
N SER A 207 -0.24 -12.55 0.64
CA SER A 207 0.36 -13.89 0.77
C SER A 207 1.56 -14.09 -0.14
N GLU A 208 1.55 -13.45 -1.31
CA GLU A 208 2.60 -13.53 -2.32
C GLU A 208 2.64 -12.28 -3.21
N ILE A 209 3.84 -11.94 -3.68
CA ILE A 209 4.05 -10.94 -4.73
C ILE A 209 4.98 -11.55 -5.76
N LYS A 210 4.53 -11.63 -7.01
CA LYS A 210 5.29 -12.21 -8.13
C LYS A 210 5.21 -11.33 -9.38
N ASP A 211 6.18 -11.49 -10.28
CA ASP A 211 6.12 -10.86 -11.60
C ASP A 211 4.88 -11.34 -12.35
N TYR A 212 4.18 -10.43 -13.01
CA TYR A 212 3.07 -10.77 -13.88
C TYR A 212 3.48 -10.55 -15.34
N GLN A 213 3.63 -11.65 -16.08
CA GLN A 213 4.07 -11.68 -17.48
C GLN A 213 2.87 -11.61 -18.43
#